data_AF-A0A965XVY1-F1
#
_entry.id   AF-A0A965XVY1-F1
#
_cell.length_a   1.000
_cell.length_b   1.000
_cell.length_c   1.000
_cell.angle_alpha   90.00
_cell.angle_beta   90.00
_cell.angle_gamma   90.00
#
_symmetry.space_group_name_H-M   'P 1'
#
loop_
_entity.id
_entity.type
_entity.pdbx_description
1 polymer ?
#
loop_
_entity_poly.entity_id
_entity_poly.type
_entity_poly.pdbx_seq_one_letter_code
_entity_poly.pdbx_strand_id
1 'polypeptide(L)'
;MKIFKTVVLGTIFLLWSQVSFSQIQGQMRQIGPPGSQNTQQQQEEDSLYQGSTREPYSLKRYFNSLAGKDSMNISRMWGGSFLLPGSAQLYNKQYWKIPVVYASIGGFMYAGYNNNLKWLDTGQDKYRQNRDLFYIGAALSYWGSVMDGVANFKYHKKVLPARASLYSAMLPGLGQVYNGDYWKIPIFYGGFIVTGYFISSNNTQFKRYKNLYYLSSDPENSDYQNINPETMKYYMDSYRRLRDYSILAGVLVYALNIIDANVFAHLQDFDVSDDLSASFAPGVVMPLNPNFAYNMNPAVGFRLNIKF
;
A
#
# COMPACT_ATOMS: atom_id res chain seq x y z
N MET A 1 11.97 27.39 0.70
CA MET A 1 12.82 26.24 1.12
C MET A 1 12.09 25.22 2.01
N LYS A 2 11.00 25.58 2.72
CA LYS A 2 10.22 24.62 3.53
C LYS A 2 9.40 23.63 2.66
N ILE A 3 8.75 24.09 1.59
CA ILE A 3 7.93 23.24 0.70
C ILE A 3 8.77 22.25 -0.12
N PHE A 4 9.92 22.66 -0.65
CA PHE A 4 10.84 21.75 -1.35
C PHE A 4 11.32 20.61 -0.45
N LYS A 5 11.53 20.87 0.85
CA LYS A 5 11.84 19.82 1.83
C LYS A 5 10.64 18.89 2.07
N THR A 6 9.41 19.41 2.11
CA THR A 6 8.20 18.58 2.28
C THR A 6 7.91 17.71 1.06
N VAL A 7 8.09 18.24 -0.15
CA VAL A 7 7.89 17.50 -1.42
C VAL A 7 8.99 16.45 -1.60
N VAL A 8 10.25 16.79 -1.31
CA VAL A 8 11.37 15.84 -1.35
C VAL A 8 11.24 14.77 -0.27
N LEU A 9 10.75 15.11 0.94
CA LEU A 9 10.43 14.10 1.96
C LEU A 9 9.27 13.22 1.53
N GLY A 10 8.25 13.76 0.87
CA GLY A 10 7.13 12.99 0.31
C GLY A 10 7.57 12.02 -0.78
N THR A 11 8.44 12.44 -1.70
CA THR A 11 8.98 11.56 -2.75
C THR A 11 9.99 10.55 -2.22
N ILE A 12 10.81 10.91 -1.21
CA ILE A 12 11.70 9.98 -0.50
C ILE A 12 10.89 8.95 0.30
N PHE A 13 9.78 9.34 0.92
CA PHE A 13 8.87 8.43 1.63
C PHE A 13 8.20 7.44 0.66
N LEU A 14 7.80 7.92 -0.52
CA LEU A 14 7.29 7.08 -1.61
C LEU A 14 8.35 6.13 -2.18
N LEU A 15 9.62 6.55 -2.27
CA LEU A 15 10.73 5.68 -2.67
C LEU A 15 11.09 4.64 -1.59
N TRP A 16 10.97 4.99 -0.30
CA TRP A 16 11.20 4.05 0.82
C TRP A 16 10.15 2.94 0.91
N SER A 17 8.89 3.22 0.53
CA SER A 17 7.85 2.18 0.44
C SER A 17 8.17 1.06 -0.56
N GLN A 18 9.05 1.32 -1.54
CA GLN A 18 9.39 0.40 -2.62
C GLN A 18 10.34 -0.72 -2.17
N VAL A 19 11.30 -0.41 -1.29
CA VAL A 19 12.34 -1.36 -0.85
C VAL A 19 11.75 -2.48 0.02
N SER A 20 10.66 -2.20 0.74
CA SER A 20 10.00 -3.19 1.59
C SER A 20 9.08 -4.15 0.81
N PHE A 21 8.59 -3.75 -0.37
CA PHE A 21 7.66 -4.57 -1.16
C PHE A 21 8.35 -5.57 -2.10
N SER A 22 9.60 -5.32 -2.48
CA SER A 22 10.37 -6.25 -3.33
C SER A 22 10.71 -7.56 -2.60
N GLN A 23 10.72 -7.56 -1.27
CA GLN A 23 11.04 -8.71 -0.43
C GLN A 23 9.81 -9.59 -0.06
N ILE A 24 8.58 -9.12 -0.30
CA ILE A 24 7.33 -9.86 -0.01
C ILE A 24 6.76 -10.50 -1.30
N GLN A 25 7.62 -11.08 -2.14
CA GLN A 25 7.20 -11.77 -3.37
C GLN A 25 7.31 -13.30 -3.22
N GLY A 26 6.46 -13.86 -2.37
CA GLY A 26 6.11 -15.28 -2.39
C GLY A 26 4.75 -15.48 -3.05
N GLN A 27 4.70 -16.28 -4.12
CA GLN A 27 3.48 -16.83 -4.74
C GLN A 27 2.47 -15.86 -5.39
N MET A 28 2.87 -15.21 -6.49
CA MET A 28 1.93 -14.57 -7.43
C MET A 28 1.85 -15.40 -8.72
N ARG A 29 0.76 -16.15 -8.91
CA ARG A 29 0.51 -16.99 -10.10
C ARG A 29 0.31 -16.10 -11.35
N GLN A 30 1.02 -16.45 -12.43
CA GLN A 30 0.96 -15.75 -13.71
C GLN A 30 -0.36 -16.10 -14.40
N ILE A 31 -1.12 -15.09 -14.80
CA ILE A 31 -2.29 -15.27 -15.68
C ILE A 31 -1.87 -14.78 -17.05
N GLY A 32 -2.28 -15.46 -18.11
CA GLY A 32 -2.02 -15.07 -19.50
C GLY A 32 -2.31 -13.59 -19.81
N PRO A 33 -1.77 -13.05 -20.92
CA PRO A 33 -1.89 -11.64 -21.25
C PRO A 33 -3.36 -11.14 -21.24
N PRO A 34 -3.62 -9.87 -20.86
CA PRO A 34 -4.97 -9.35 -20.68
C PRO A 34 -5.85 -9.54 -21.92
N GLY A 35 -6.90 -10.36 -21.79
CA GLY A 35 -7.82 -10.69 -22.90
C GLY A 35 -7.51 -12.00 -23.63
N SER A 36 -6.64 -12.86 -23.12
CA SER A 36 -6.60 -14.27 -23.51
C SER A 36 -7.86 -14.99 -22.99
N GLN A 37 -8.55 -15.73 -23.86
CA GLN A 37 -9.63 -16.64 -23.45
C GLN A 37 -8.98 -17.92 -22.91
N ASN A 38 -8.85 -18.06 -21.59
CA ASN A 38 -8.42 -19.33 -21.01
C ASN A 38 -9.63 -20.01 -20.36
N THR A 39 -10.12 -21.04 -21.05
CA THR A 39 -11.06 -22.05 -20.57
C THR A 39 -10.49 -22.71 -19.31
N GLN A 40 -11.37 -23.04 -18.35
CA GLN A 40 -11.05 -23.61 -17.03
C GLN A 40 -10.11 -24.84 -17.07
N GLN A 41 -9.98 -25.52 -18.20
CA GLN A 41 -9.10 -26.69 -18.39
C GLN A 41 -7.59 -26.40 -18.33
N GLN A 42 -7.12 -25.18 -18.63
CA GLN A 42 -5.69 -24.85 -18.51
C GLN A 42 -5.24 -24.55 -17.05
N GLN A 43 -6.17 -24.44 -16.11
CA GLN A 43 -5.85 -24.11 -14.71
C GLN A 43 -5.45 -25.33 -13.87
N GLU A 44 -5.79 -26.54 -14.31
CA GLU A 44 -5.39 -27.80 -13.65
C GLU A 44 -3.98 -28.26 -14.09
N GLU A 45 -3.60 -28.09 -15.36
CA GLU A 45 -2.27 -28.51 -15.84
C GLU A 45 -1.11 -27.69 -15.25
N ASP A 46 -1.31 -26.40 -14.96
CA ASP A 46 -0.28 -25.53 -14.37
C ASP A 46 -0.02 -25.80 -12.86
N SER A 47 -0.87 -26.61 -12.21
CA SER A 47 -0.62 -27.07 -10.84
C SER A 47 0.45 -28.16 -10.75
N LEU A 48 0.80 -28.79 -11.89
CA LEU A 48 1.74 -29.91 -11.97
C LEU A 48 3.21 -29.48 -12.20
N TYR A 49 3.46 -28.23 -12.61
CA TYR A 49 4.82 -27.73 -12.86
C TYR A 49 5.43 -27.06 -11.62
N GLN A 50 5.69 -27.87 -10.60
CA GLN A 50 6.51 -27.48 -9.47
C GLN A 50 7.98 -27.80 -9.76
N GLY A 51 8.77 -26.77 -10.08
CA GLY A 51 10.23 -26.87 -10.14
C GLY A 51 10.83 -26.49 -11.49
N SER A 52 10.88 -25.19 -11.77
CA SER A 52 11.85 -24.64 -12.72
C SER A 52 12.34 -23.34 -12.13
N THR A 53 13.66 -23.21 -11.97
CA THR A 53 14.33 -21.96 -11.63
C THR A 53 13.87 -20.90 -12.62
N ARG A 54 12.96 -20.03 -12.19
CA ARG A 54 12.41 -18.99 -13.05
C ARG A 54 13.55 -18.07 -13.44
N GLU A 55 13.85 -18.00 -14.73
CA GLU A 55 14.84 -17.06 -15.24
C GLU A 55 14.54 -15.64 -14.74
N PRO A 56 15.58 -14.85 -14.41
CA PRO A 56 15.41 -13.48 -13.99
C PRO A 56 14.57 -12.70 -15.01
N TYR A 57 13.65 -11.89 -14.52
CA TYR A 57 12.71 -11.17 -15.37
C TYR A 57 13.44 -10.05 -16.14
N SER A 58 13.87 -10.37 -17.35
CA SER A 58 14.66 -9.47 -18.18
C SER A 58 13.83 -8.31 -18.73
N LEU A 59 14.51 -7.20 -19.07
CA LEU A 59 13.90 -6.07 -19.76
C LEU A 59 13.24 -6.49 -21.08
N LYS A 60 13.84 -7.44 -21.80
CA LYS A 60 13.26 -8.01 -23.03
C LYS A 60 11.89 -8.62 -22.76
N ARG A 61 11.76 -9.41 -21.68
CA ARG A 61 10.49 -10.01 -21.27
C ARG A 61 9.47 -8.97 -20.82
N TYR A 62 9.92 -7.91 -20.15
CA TYR A 62 9.07 -6.77 -19.80
C TYR A 62 8.45 -6.13 -21.05
N PHE A 63 9.26 -5.78 -22.06
CA PHE A 63 8.74 -5.21 -23.30
C PHE A 63 7.90 -6.20 -24.12
N ASN A 64 8.25 -7.49 -24.14
CA ASN A 64 7.39 -8.52 -24.73
C ASN A 64 6.00 -8.57 -24.06
N SER A 65 5.97 -8.41 -22.74
CA SER A 65 4.71 -8.38 -21.98
C SER A 65 3.87 -7.16 -22.32
N LEU A 66 4.51 -5.99 -22.46
CA LEU A 66 3.84 -4.77 -22.94
C LEU A 66 3.29 -4.91 -24.36
N ALA A 67 3.98 -5.66 -25.22
CA ALA A 67 3.52 -6.01 -26.55
C ALA A 67 2.41 -7.09 -26.55
N GLY A 68 1.98 -7.57 -25.38
CA GLY A 68 0.96 -8.61 -25.22
C GLY A 68 1.44 -10.02 -25.58
N LYS A 69 2.75 -10.22 -25.78
CA LYS A 69 3.34 -11.53 -26.11
C LYS A 69 3.61 -12.39 -24.88
N ASP A 70 3.72 -11.77 -23.71
CA ASP A 70 3.98 -12.41 -22.42
C ASP A 70 3.02 -11.89 -21.33
N SER A 71 2.85 -12.67 -20.27
CA SER A 71 2.12 -12.24 -19.07
C SER A 71 3.05 -11.69 -17.99
N MET A 72 2.51 -10.76 -17.19
CA MET A 72 3.25 -10.10 -16.13
C MET A 72 2.37 -9.95 -14.88
N ASN A 73 2.95 -10.20 -13.70
CA ASN A 73 2.27 -9.99 -12.43
C ASN A 73 2.04 -8.49 -12.18
N ILE A 74 0.97 -8.15 -11.45
CA ILE A 74 0.56 -6.77 -11.17
C ILE A 74 1.70 -5.92 -10.56
N SER A 75 2.51 -6.48 -9.67
CA SER A 75 3.62 -5.78 -9.02
C SER A 75 4.71 -5.37 -10.02
N ARG A 76 4.95 -6.19 -11.05
CA ARG A 76 5.94 -5.90 -12.10
C ARG A 76 5.40 -4.87 -13.09
N MET A 77 4.13 -4.96 -13.44
CA MET A 77 3.46 -3.94 -14.24
C MET A 77 3.48 -2.58 -13.53
N TRP A 78 3.12 -2.56 -12.25
CA TRP A 78 3.14 -1.37 -11.40
C TRP A 78 4.55 -0.77 -11.29
N GLY A 79 5.56 -1.60 -11.02
CA GLY A 79 6.97 -1.18 -10.98
C GLY A 79 7.44 -0.60 -12.32
N GLY A 80 7.06 -1.22 -13.43
CA GLY A 80 7.33 -0.73 -14.78
C GLY A 80 6.67 0.62 -15.08
N SER A 81 5.47 0.85 -14.54
CA SER A 81 4.74 2.12 -14.67
C SER A 81 5.42 3.29 -13.99
N PHE A 82 6.27 3.06 -12.99
CA PHE A 82 7.08 4.13 -12.42
C PHE A 82 8.20 4.56 -13.35
N LEU A 83 8.85 3.61 -14.00
CA LEU A 83 9.94 3.90 -14.92
C LEU A 83 9.42 4.55 -16.20
N LEU A 84 8.30 4.03 -16.72
CA LEU A 84 7.69 4.47 -17.96
C LEU A 84 6.21 4.77 -17.71
N PRO A 85 5.84 6.04 -17.46
CA PRO A 85 4.44 6.43 -17.37
C PRO A 85 3.67 5.97 -18.61
N GLY A 86 2.47 5.41 -18.44
CA GLY A 86 1.69 4.86 -19.55
C GLY A 86 1.94 3.38 -19.86
N SER A 87 3.00 2.75 -19.31
CA SER A 87 3.28 1.34 -19.58
C SER A 87 2.23 0.38 -18.99
N ALA A 88 1.62 0.72 -17.85
CA ALA A 88 0.49 -0.05 -17.34
C ALA A 88 -0.75 0.08 -18.24
N GLN A 89 -1.02 1.27 -18.79
CA GLN A 89 -2.09 1.46 -19.77
C GLN A 89 -1.82 0.68 -21.06
N LEU A 90 -0.56 0.62 -21.49
CA LEU A 90 -0.13 -0.19 -22.63
C LEU A 90 -0.38 -1.70 -22.36
N TYR A 91 0.05 -2.22 -21.22
CA TYR A 91 -0.21 -3.59 -20.81
C TYR A 91 -1.71 -3.92 -20.74
N ASN A 92 -2.50 -3.01 -20.16
CA ASN A 92 -3.94 -3.15 -20.01
C ASN A 92 -4.73 -2.90 -21.31
N LYS A 93 -4.07 -2.65 -22.44
CA LYS A 93 -4.68 -2.33 -23.76
C LYS A 93 -5.56 -1.07 -23.74
N GLN A 94 -5.21 -0.08 -22.93
CA GLN A 94 -5.91 1.20 -22.79
C GLN A 94 -5.12 2.34 -23.46
N TYR A 95 -4.75 2.15 -24.72
CA TYR A 95 -3.82 3.04 -25.45
C TYR A 95 -4.32 4.48 -25.56
N TRP A 96 -5.64 4.68 -25.62
CA TRP A 96 -6.26 6.00 -25.71
C TRP A 96 -5.95 6.90 -24.50
N LYS A 97 -5.62 6.31 -23.34
CA LYS A 97 -5.23 7.06 -22.14
C LYS A 97 -3.80 7.60 -22.21
N ILE A 98 -2.94 7.00 -23.03
CA ILE A 98 -1.50 7.37 -23.09
C ILE A 98 -1.33 8.85 -23.49
N PRO A 99 -1.96 9.36 -24.57
CA PRO A 99 -1.89 10.79 -24.89
C PRO A 99 -2.37 11.69 -23.75
N VAL A 100 -3.42 11.30 -23.03
CA VAL A 100 -3.97 12.08 -21.91
C VAL A 100 -2.99 12.14 -20.74
N VAL A 101 -2.36 11.01 -20.40
CA VAL A 101 -1.32 10.95 -19.36
C VAL A 101 -0.14 11.86 -19.71
N TYR A 102 0.41 11.75 -20.91
CA TYR A 102 1.54 12.58 -21.32
C TYR A 102 1.17 14.06 -21.47
N ALA A 103 -0.01 14.37 -22.02
CA ALA A 103 -0.48 15.76 -22.13
C ALA A 103 -0.70 16.41 -20.77
N SER A 104 -1.25 15.69 -19.79
CA SER A 104 -1.44 16.22 -18.43
C SER A 104 -0.10 16.51 -17.74
N ILE A 105 0.80 15.53 -17.71
CA ILE A 105 2.13 15.69 -17.09
C ILE A 105 2.92 16.78 -17.82
N GLY A 106 2.99 16.72 -19.15
CA GLY A 106 3.70 17.70 -19.98
C GLY A 106 3.14 19.11 -19.87
N GLY A 107 1.81 19.26 -19.90
CA GLY A 107 1.13 20.55 -19.77
C GLY A 107 1.39 21.19 -18.41
N PHE A 108 1.30 20.42 -17.33
CA PHE A 108 1.63 20.92 -15.99
C PHE A 108 3.12 21.26 -15.84
N MET A 109 4.03 20.43 -16.35
CA MET A 109 5.46 20.76 -16.33
C MET A 109 5.76 22.04 -17.13
N TYR A 110 5.16 22.19 -18.31
CA TYR A 110 5.32 23.38 -19.14
C TYR A 110 4.78 24.64 -18.47
N ALA A 111 3.59 24.57 -17.87
CA ALA A 111 3.03 25.68 -17.09
C ALA A 111 3.91 26.02 -15.88
N GLY A 112 4.42 25.01 -15.17
CA GLY A 112 5.36 25.19 -14.07
C GLY A 112 6.65 25.88 -14.51
N TYR A 113 7.24 25.43 -15.62
CA TYR A 113 8.45 26.02 -16.20
C TYR A 113 8.25 27.49 -16.58
N ASN A 114 7.15 27.81 -17.27
CA ASN A 114 6.83 29.19 -17.63
C ASN A 114 6.64 30.09 -16.40
N ASN A 115 6.02 29.58 -15.33
CA ASN A 115 5.90 30.32 -14.08
C ASN A 115 7.26 30.46 -13.36
N ASN A 116 8.15 29.47 -13.49
CA ASN A 116 9.52 29.59 -12.96
C ASN A 116 10.30 30.71 -13.66
N LEU A 117 10.19 30.82 -14.98
CA LEU A 117 10.82 31.92 -15.73
C LEU A 117 10.27 33.29 -15.29
N LYS A 118 8.95 33.42 -15.16
CA LYS A 118 8.31 34.66 -14.66
C LYS A 118 8.73 35.00 -13.23
N TRP A 119 8.93 33.99 -12.39
CA TRP A 119 9.43 34.19 -11.03
C TRP A 119 10.89 34.70 -11.02
N LEU A 120 11.75 34.15 -11.88
CA LEU A 120 13.14 34.59 -12.01
C LEU A 120 13.26 36.03 -12.52
N ASP A 121 12.36 36.43 -13.42
CA ASP A 121 12.33 37.79 -13.98
C ASP A 121 11.71 38.82 -13.02
N THR A 122 10.55 38.51 -12.42
CA THR A 122 9.78 39.48 -11.63
C THR A 122 10.06 39.44 -10.12
N GLY A 123 10.63 38.34 -9.61
CA GLY A 123 10.80 38.11 -8.17
C GLY A 123 9.50 37.91 -7.37
N GLN A 124 8.31 37.93 -8.00
CA GLN A 124 7.03 37.88 -7.30
C GLN A 124 6.68 36.46 -6.80
N ASP A 125 6.32 36.34 -5.52
CA ASP A 125 5.97 35.06 -4.89
C ASP A 125 4.75 34.36 -5.51
N LYS A 126 3.86 35.09 -6.17
CA LYS A 126 2.71 34.49 -6.90
C LYS A 126 3.17 33.45 -7.92
N TYR A 127 4.20 33.76 -8.70
CA TYR A 127 4.72 32.85 -9.73
C TYR A 127 5.43 31.65 -9.13
N ARG A 128 6.07 31.84 -7.98
CA ARG A 128 6.66 30.73 -7.21
C ARG A 128 5.59 29.75 -6.72
N GLN A 129 4.50 30.27 -6.14
CA GLN A 129 3.39 29.43 -5.68
C GLN A 129 2.72 28.69 -6.85
N ASN A 130 2.46 29.38 -7.96
CA ASN A 130 1.89 28.78 -9.16
C ASN A 130 2.79 27.70 -9.76
N ARG A 131 4.10 27.96 -9.86
CA ARG A 131 5.09 26.97 -10.30
C ARG A 131 5.01 25.72 -9.42
N ASP A 132 5.05 25.90 -8.10
CA ASP A 132 5.02 24.80 -7.15
C ASP A 132 3.70 23.99 -7.29
N LEU A 133 2.57 24.68 -7.48
CA LEU A 133 1.27 24.05 -7.72
C LEU A 133 1.26 23.23 -9.02
N PHE A 134 1.80 23.77 -10.12
CA PHE A 134 1.83 23.06 -11.39
C PHE A 134 2.75 21.83 -11.35
N TYR A 135 3.91 21.91 -10.70
CA TYR A 135 4.75 20.72 -10.51
C TYR A 135 4.09 19.67 -9.61
N ILE A 136 3.34 20.08 -8.59
CA ILE A 136 2.49 19.16 -7.81
C ILE A 136 1.42 18.53 -8.71
N GLY A 137 0.77 19.32 -9.57
CA GLY A 137 -0.19 18.83 -10.57
C GLY A 137 0.42 17.75 -11.47
N ALA A 138 1.61 18.00 -12.02
CA ALA A 138 2.33 17.02 -12.83
C ALA A 138 2.61 15.71 -12.06
N ALA A 139 3.08 15.84 -10.80
CA ALA A 139 3.35 14.69 -9.95
C ALA A 139 2.08 13.88 -9.62
N LEU A 140 0.96 14.56 -9.35
CA LEU A 140 -0.33 13.92 -9.09
C LEU A 140 -0.91 13.27 -10.34
N SER A 141 -0.79 13.89 -11.51
CA SER A 141 -1.19 13.28 -12.79
C SER A 141 -0.39 12.02 -13.09
N TYR A 142 0.92 12.06 -12.87
CA TYR A 142 1.78 10.90 -12.98
C TYR A 142 1.36 9.79 -11.99
N TRP A 143 1.20 10.14 -10.71
CA TRP A 143 0.79 9.19 -9.68
C TRP A 143 -0.59 8.56 -9.97
N GLY A 144 -1.55 9.37 -10.40
CA GLY A 144 -2.87 8.93 -10.82
C GLY A 144 -2.80 7.96 -12.01
N SER A 145 -1.88 8.17 -12.96
CA SER A 145 -1.67 7.23 -14.07
C SER A 145 -1.17 5.86 -13.59
N VAL A 146 -0.27 5.83 -12.60
CA VAL A 146 0.22 4.57 -12.00
C VAL A 146 -0.93 3.85 -11.28
N MET A 147 -1.76 4.58 -10.52
CA MET A 147 -2.94 4.03 -9.83
C MET A 147 -3.99 3.47 -10.79
N ASP A 148 -4.29 4.23 -11.86
CA ASP A 148 -5.21 3.80 -12.91
C ASP A 148 -4.73 2.49 -13.56
N GLY A 149 -3.42 2.35 -13.77
CA GLY A 149 -2.82 1.10 -14.22
C GLY A 149 -3.14 -0.10 -13.32
N VAL A 150 -2.98 0.05 -12.01
CA VAL A 150 -3.28 -1.00 -11.01
C VAL A 150 -4.77 -1.34 -10.98
N ALA A 151 -5.63 -0.32 -11.08
CA ALA A 151 -7.08 -0.46 -11.06
C ALA A 151 -7.61 -1.23 -12.28
N ASN A 152 -7.07 -0.96 -13.46
CA ASN A 152 -7.50 -1.58 -14.72
C ASN A 152 -6.81 -2.92 -15.01
N PHE A 153 -5.96 -3.42 -14.11
CA PHE A 153 -5.34 -4.72 -14.27
C PHE A 153 -6.41 -5.82 -14.33
N LYS A 154 -6.38 -6.69 -15.34
CA LYS A 154 -7.35 -7.78 -15.45
C LYS A 154 -6.92 -8.96 -14.57
N TYR A 155 -7.82 -9.42 -13.73
CA TYR A 155 -7.63 -10.60 -12.87
C TYR A 155 -8.93 -11.42 -12.84
N HIS A 156 -8.82 -12.74 -12.73
CA HIS A 156 -9.97 -13.65 -12.85
C HIS A 156 -10.80 -13.73 -11.57
N LYS A 157 -10.22 -13.46 -10.40
CA LYS A 157 -10.97 -13.36 -9.14
C LYS A 157 -11.42 -11.94 -8.86
N LYS A 158 -12.48 -11.83 -8.04
CA LYS A 158 -13.01 -10.57 -7.53
C LYS A 158 -11.96 -9.78 -6.74
N VAL A 159 -11.18 -10.47 -5.92
CA VAL A 159 -10.19 -9.87 -5.01
C VAL A 159 -8.80 -10.42 -5.33
N LEU A 160 -7.85 -9.51 -5.53
CA LEU A 160 -6.44 -9.85 -5.70
C LEU A 160 -5.66 -9.30 -4.51
N PRO A 161 -5.09 -10.14 -3.63
CA PRO A 161 -4.40 -9.66 -2.44
C PRO A 161 -3.27 -8.68 -2.74
N ALA A 162 -2.46 -8.94 -3.75
CA ALA A 162 -1.42 -8.00 -4.15
C ALA A 162 -1.97 -6.64 -4.62
N ARG A 163 -3.20 -6.56 -5.13
CA ARG A 163 -3.84 -5.28 -5.44
C ARG A 163 -4.19 -4.52 -4.17
N ALA A 164 -4.74 -5.19 -3.15
CA ALA A 164 -5.03 -4.59 -1.84
C ALA A 164 -3.74 -4.05 -1.17
N SER A 165 -2.67 -4.83 -1.25
CA SER A 165 -1.36 -4.48 -0.71
C SER A 165 -0.76 -3.29 -1.47
N LEU A 166 -0.80 -3.29 -2.81
CA LEU A 166 -0.34 -2.16 -3.62
C LEU A 166 -1.15 -0.90 -3.34
N TYR A 167 -2.47 -1.00 -3.21
CA TYR A 167 -3.30 0.15 -2.87
C TYR A 167 -2.95 0.74 -1.51
N SER A 168 -2.80 -0.09 -0.48
CA SER A 168 -2.37 0.36 0.86
C SER A 168 -0.98 0.98 0.84
N ALA A 169 -0.07 0.42 0.03
CA ALA A 169 1.26 0.99 -0.15
C ALA A 169 1.21 2.38 -0.80
N MET A 170 0.30 2.55 -1.76
CA MET A 170 0.15 3.81 -2.50
C MET A 170 -0.46 4.91 -1.64
N LEU A 171 -1.60 4.64 -0.98
CA LEU A 171 -2.15 5.55 0.02
C LEU A 171 -2.68 4.71 1.19
N PRO A 172 -2.29 5.03 2.44
CA PRO A 172 -2.78 4.30 3.58
C PRO A 172 -4.31 4.31 3.65
N GLY A 173 -4.89 3.13 3.85
CA GLY A 173 -6.35 2.96 3.87
C GLY A 173 -6.97 2.53 2.54
N LEU A 174 -6.29 2.65 1.38
CA LEU A 174 -6.91 2.28 0.10
C LEU A 174 -7.09 0.76 -0.07
N GLY A 175 -6.23 -0.08 0.51
CA GLY A 175 -6.46 -1.52 0.47
C GLY A 175 -7.68 -1.91 1.31
N GLN A 176 -7.90 -1.24 2.44
CA GLN A 176 -9.11 -1.40 3.23
C GLN A 176 -10.35 -0.97 2.43
N VAL A 177 -10.29 0.15 1.69
CA VAL A 177 -11.36 0.56 0.76
C VAL A 177 -11.61 -0.51 -0.32
N TYR A 178 -10.55 -1.04 -0.92
CA TYR A 178 -10.66 -2.09 -1.94
C TYR A 178 -11.30 -3.37 -1.40
N ASN A 179 -10.99 -3.71 -0.16
CA ASN A 179 -11.55 -4.88 0.53
C ASN A 179 -12.98 -4.64 1.06
N GLY A 180 -13.45 -3.40 1.14
CA GLY A 180 -14.76 -3.02 1.74
C GLY A 180 -14.72 -2.75 3.25
N ASP A 181 -13.54 -2.75 3.86
CA ASP A 181 -13.29 -2.66 5.30
C ASP A 181 -13.13 -1.20 5.79
N TYR A 182 -14.10 -0.34 5.49
CA TYR A 182 -13.98 1.10 5.74
C TYR A 182 -13.80 1.47 7.21
N TRP A 183 -14.32 0.66 8.13
CA TRP A 183 -14.29 0.94 9.57
C TRP A 183 -12.86 0.95 10.16
N LYS A 184 -11.89 0.30 9.50
CA LYS A 184 -10.49 0.30 9.92
C LYS A 184 -9.73 1.57 9.54
N ILE A 185 -10.25 2.33 8.57
CA ILE A 185 -9.57 3.52 8.04
C ILE A 185 -9.31 4.55 9.15
N PRO A 186 -10.29 4.94 10.00
CA PRO A 186 -10.04 5.89 11.09
C PRO A 186 -8.95 5.43 12.06
N ILE A 187 -8.78 4.12 12.27
CA ILE A 187 -7.77 3.56 13.18
C ILE A 187 -6.37 3.83 12.62
N PHE A 188 -6.13 3.49 11.35
CA PHE A 188 -4.86 3.74 10.70
C PHE A 188 -4.54 5.23 10.62
N TYR A 189 -5.52 6.05 10.22
CA TYR A 189 -5.36 7.50 10.19
C TYR A 189 -5.08 8.08 11.58
N GLY A 190 -5.71 7.56 12.63
CA GLY A 190 -5.39 7.90 14.01
C GLY A 190 -3.94 7.60 14.36
N GLY A 191 -3.45 6.40 14.00
CA GLY A 191 -2.04 6.02 14.18
C GLY A 191 -1.06 6.96 13.44
N PHE A 192 -1.36 7.33 12.19
CA PHE A 192 -0.56 8.29 11.43
C PHE A 192 -0.58 9.71 12.02
N ILE A 193 -1.74 10.18 12.51
CA ILE A 193 -1.86 11.48 13.16
C ILE A 193 -1.03 11.52 14.44
N VAL A 194 -1.14 10.49 15.28
CA VAL A 194 -0.40 10.39 16.55
C VAL A 194 1.11 10.36 16.29
N THR A 195 1.57 9.48 15.40
CA THR A 195 3.00 9.38 15.06
C THR A 195 3.51 10.67 14.41
N GLY A 196 2.75 11.27 13.50
CA GLY A 196 3.07 12.55 12.88
C GLY A 196 3.19 13.69 13.88
N TYR A 197 2.29 13.75 14.87
CA TYR A 197 2.34 14.72 15.97
C TYR A 197 3.63 14.56 16.77
N PHE A 198 3.97 13.35 17.21
CA PHE A 198 5.20 13.11 17.97
C PHE A 198 6.47 13.38 17.16
N ILE A 199 6.51 13.03 15.87
CA ILE A 199 7.62 13.39 14.97
C ILE A 199 7.79 14.91 14.93
N SER A 200 6.70 15.65 14.72
CA SER A 200 6.73 17.11 14.61
C SER A 200 7.15 17.79 15.92
N SER A 201 6.54 17.37 17.04
CA SER A 201 6.84 17.90 18.37
C SER A 201 8.29 17.63 18.77
N ASN A 202 8.75 16.38 18.68
CA ASN A 202 10.13 16.00 19.00
C ASN A 202 11.15 16.67 18.08
N ASN A 203 10.85 16.83 16.78
CA ASN A 203 11.73 17.54 15.86
C ASN A 203 11.82 19.05 16.16
N THR A 204 10.73 19.64 16.66
CA THR A 204 10.71 21.05 17.07
C THR A 204 11.59 21.27 18.30
N GLN A 205 11.45 20.42 19.32
CA GLN A 205 12.32 20.46 20.50
C GLN A 205 13.78 20.15 20.13
N PHE A 206 14.02 19.14 19.30
CA PHE A 206 15.37 18.84 18.79
C PHE A 206 16.04 20.07 18.15
N LYS A 207 15.34 20.81 17.28
CA LYS A 207 15.88 22.03 16.66
C LYS A 207 16.15 23.12 17.69
N ARG A 208 15.27 23.29 18.68
CA ARG A 208 15.44 24.26 19.76
C ARG A 208 16.72 23.97 20.55
N TYR A 209 16.88 22.74 21.05
CA TYR A 209 18.05 22.35 21.84
C TYR A 209 19.33 22.29 20.99
N LYS A 210 19.23 21.92 19.72
CA LYS A 210 20.36 22.03 18.77
C LYS A 210 20.84 23.46 18.64
N ASN A 211 19.93 24.43 18.51
CA ASN A 211 20.30 25.84 18.43
C ASN A 211 20.94 26.33 19.75
N LEU A 212 20.31 26.02 20.89
CA LEU A 212 20.84 26.38 22.21
C LEU A 212 22.23 25.79 22.45
N TYR A 213 22.46 24.52 22.07
CA TYR A 213 23.77 23.89 22.16
C TYR A 213 24.84 24.64 21.37
N TYR A 214 24.54 25.08 20.14
CA TYR A 214 25.50 25.86 19.36
C TYR A 214 25.79 27.23 19.98
N LEU A 215 24.75 27.93 20.42
CA LEU A 215 24.89 29.26 21.04
C LEU A 215 25.65 29.20 22.37
N SER A 216 25.41 28.17 23.20
CA SER A 216 26.11 28.00 24.48
C SER A 216 27.54 27.48 24.33
N SER A 217 27.84 26.79 23.22
CA SER A 217 29.20 26.28 22.94
C SER A 217 30.10 27.31 22.25
N ASP A 218 29.53 28.47 21.86
CA ASP A 218 30.25 29.55 21.18
C ASP A 218 30.89 30.49 22.21
N PRO A 219 32.23 30.56 22.31
CA PRO A 219 32.92 31.42 23.27
C PRO A 219 32.65 32.91 23.07
N GLU A 220 32.31 33.33 21.84
CA GLU A 220 32.08 34.74 21.50
C GLU A 220 30.69 35.24 21.92
N ASN A 221 29.78 34.33 22.31
CA ASN A 221 28.38 34.64 22.57
C ASN A 221 28.10 34.78 24.08
N SER A 222 28.31 36.00 24.61
CA SER A 222 28.19 36.29 26.05
C SER A 222 26.79 36.07 26.63
N ASP A 223 25.73 36.16 25.83
CA ASP A 223 24.33 36.03 26.26
C ASP A 223 23.98 34.60 26.74
N TYR A 224 24.74 33.57 26.32
CA TYR A 224 24.42 32.16 26.55
C TYR A 224 25.47 31.42 27.39
N GLN A 225 26.47 32.12 27.94
CA GLN A 225 27.54 31.52 28.76
C GLN A 225 27.02 30.89 30.07
N ASN A 226 25.87 31.34 30.58
CA ASN A 226 25.25 30.79 31.79
C ASN A 226 24.52 29.45 31.55
N ILE A 227 24.39 29.02 30.29
CA ILE A 227 23.72 27.76 29.93
C ILE A 227 24.77 26.68 29.75
N ASN A 228 24.67 25.59 30.52
CA ASN A 228 25.59 24.46 30.39
C ASN A 228 25.40 23.75 29.03
N PRO A 229 26.42 23.75 28.13
CA PRO A 229 26.32 23.12 26.82
C PRO A 229 26.08 21.61 26.88
N GLU A 230 26.62 20.92 27.88
CA GLU A 230 26.45 19.47 28.04
C GLU A 230 25.00 19.11 28.34
N THR A 231 24.32 19.95 29.13
CA THR A 231 22.89 19.79 29.41
C THR A 231 22.06 19.98 28.14
N MET A 232 22.39 20.98 27.32
CA MET A 232 21.70 21.21 26.03
C MET A 232 21.94 20.05 25.05
N LYS A 233 23.15 19.49 25.04
CA LYS A 233 23.50 18.31 24.26
C LYS A 233 22.69 17.09 24.68
N TYR A 234 22.53 16.85 25.98
CA TYR A 234 21.69 15.75 26.50
C TYR A 234 20.24 15.86 26.02
N TYR A 235 19.62 17.04 26.12
CA TYR A 235 18.25 17.24 25.64
C TYR A 235 18.15 17.12 24.12
N MET A 236 19.10 17.71 23.38
CA MET A 236 19.19 17.57 21.93
C MET A 236 19.21 16.08 21.53
N ASP A 237 20.08 15.28 22.13
CA ASP A 237 20.22 13.85 21.83
C ASP A 237 18.97 13.05 22.23
N SER A 238 18.34 13.42 23.35
CA SER A 238 17.10 12.80 23.81
C SER A 238 15.95 13.05 22.83
N TYR A 239 15.73 14.30 22.39
CA TYR A 239 14.69 14.62 21.42
C TYR A 239 15.00 14.10 20.01
N ARG A 240 16.27 13.99 19.63
CA ARG A 240 16.68 13.30 18.40
C ARG A 240 16.22 11.85 18.43
N ARG A 241 16.55 11.12 19.49
CA ARG A 241 16.16 9.71 19.68
C ARG A 241 14.65 9.52 19.75
N LEU A 242 13.93 10.38 20.47
CA LEU A 242 12.46 10.33 20.54
C LEU A 242 11.81 10.58 19.17
N ARG A 243 12.33 11.52 18.38
CA ARG A 243 11.89 11.72 16.99
C ARG A 243 12.13 10.46 16.17
N ASP A 244 13.31 9.85 16.29
CA ASP A 244 13.67 8.68 15.51
C ASP A 244 12.80 7.46 15.89
N TYR A 245 12.46 7.28 17.17
CA TYR A 245 11.46 6.31 17.63
C TYR A 245 10.06 6.60 17.11
N SER A 246 9.66 7.88 17.04
CA SER A 246 8.37 8.29 16.48
C SER A 246 8.30 7.99 14.98
N ILE A 247 9.40 8.19 14.24
CA ILE A 247 9.53 7.82 12.83
C ILE A 247 9.41 6.30 12.68
N LEU A 248 10.13 5.53 13.50
CA LEU A 248 10.05 4.06 13.48
C LEU A 248 8.62 3.57 13.76
N ALA A 249 7.94 4.13 14.76
CA ALA A 249 6.54 3.83 15.04
C ALA A 249 5.64 4.14 13.84
N GLY A 250 5.84 5.28 13.15
CA GLY A 250 5.12 5.60 11.93
C GLY A 250 5.34 4.58 10.80
N VAL A 251 6.58 4.09 10.63
CA VAL A 251 6.90 3.01 9.68
C VAL A 251 6.20 1.71 10.05
N LEU A 252 6.13 1.37 11.34
CA LEU A 252 5.40 0.20 11.82
C LEU A 252 3.89 0.31 11.54
N VAL A 253 3.28 1.46 11.83
CA VAL A 253 1.87 1.73 11.51
C VAL A 253 1.62 1.57 10.01
N TYR A 254 2.52 2.06 9.17
CA TYR A 254 2.45 1.91 7.72
C TYR A 254 2.55 0.45 7.26
N ALA A 255 3.52 -0.31 7.78
CA ALA A 255 3.66 -1.72 7.45
C ALA A 255 2.43 -2.53 7.89
N LEU A 256 1.90 -2.26 9.09
CA LEU A 256 0.68 -2.89 9.59
C LEU A 256 -0.53 -2.60 8.69
N ASN A 257 -0.67 -1.37 8.19
CA ASN A 257 -1.75 -1.03 7.27
C ASN A 257 -1.74 -1.88 5.99
N ILE A 258 -0.56 -2.13 5.44
CA ILE A 258 -0.38 -2.95 4.24
C ILE A 258 -0.62 -4.42 4.54
N ILE A 259 -0.04 -4.94 5.63
CA ILE A 259 -0.17 -6.34 6.03
C ILE A 259 -1.64 -6.67 6.31
N ASP A 260 -2.35 -5.82 7.04
CA ASP A 260 -3.78 -6.00 7.35
C ASP A 260 -4.62 -6.09 6.07
N ALA A 261 -4.40 -5.17 5.11
CA ALA A 261 -5.10 -5.22 3.82
C ALA A 261 -4.78 -6.50 3.02
N ASN A 262 -3.52 -6.95 3.03
CA ASN A 262 -3.11 -8.16 2.33
C ASN A 262 -3.70 -9.43 2.94
N VAL A 263 -3.66 -9.53 4.28
CA VAL A 263 -4.19 -10.68 5.04
C VAL A 263 -5.69 -10.77 4.85
N PHE A 264 -6.42 -9.65 5.01
CA PHE A 264 -7.86 -9.64 4.81
C PHE A 264 -8.25 -10.05 3.38
N ALA A 265 -7.53 -9.57 2.37
CA ALA A 265 -7.78 -9.95 0.99
C ALA A 265 -7.49 -11.44 0.72
N HIS A 266 -6.53 -12.07 1.40
CA HIS A 266 -6.32 -13.52 1.33
C HIS A 266 -7.45 -14.30 2.00
N LEU A 267 -8.00 -13.76 3.10
CA LEU A 267 -9.04 -14.42 3.86
C LEU A 267 -10.44 -14.29 3.23
N GLN A 268 -10.63 -13.38 2.29
CA GLN A 268 -11.92 -13.15 1.64
C GLN A 268 -12.39 -14.30 0.74
N ASP A 269 -11.46 -15.12 0.23
CA ASP A 269 -11.76 -16.31 -0.55
C ASP A 269 -12.08 -17.54 0.33
N PHE A 270 -11.91 -17.46 1.65
CA PHE A 270 -12.30 -18.54 2.56
C PHE A 270 -13.82 -18.52 2.71
N ASP A 271 -14.45 -19.65 2.36
CA ASP A 271 -15.88 -19.83 2.53
C ASP A 271 -16.21 -19.94 4.03
N VAL A 272 -16.66 -18.83 4.60
CA VAL A 272 -17.31 -18.79 5.91
C VAL A 272 -18.81 -18.84 5.65
N SER A 273 -19.29 -19.94 5.07
CA SER A 273 -20.71 -20.15 4.90
C SER A 273 -21.35 -20.38 6.28
N ASP A 274 -22.37 -19.58 6.61
CA ASP A 274 -23.14 -19.67 7.86
C ASP A 274 -23.97 -20.97 7.97
N ASP A 275 -23.76 -21.97 7.10
CA ASP A 275 -24.51 -23.22 7.13
C ASP A 275 -24.02 -24.18 8.24
N LEU A 276 -23.24 -23.66 9.20
CA LEU A 276 -23.00 -24.26 10.51
C LEU A 276 -24.29 -24.21 11.36
N SER A 277 -25.29 -24.96 10.91
CA SER A 277 -26.55 -25.12 11.61
C SER A 277 -26.48 -26.35 12.51
N ALA A 278 -26.62 -26.13 13.81
CA ALA A 278 -26.86 -27.18 14.78
C ALA A 278 -28.37 -27.23 15.04
N SER A 279 -29.02 -28.32 14.63
CA SER A 279 -30.42 -28.56 15.00
C SER A 279 -30.50 -29.52 16.18
N PHE A 280 -31.22 -29.10 17.22
CA PHE A 280 -31.49 -29.88 18.42
C PHE A 280 -32.98 -30.19 18.47
N ALA A 281 -33.34 -31.46 18.34
CA ALA A 281 -34.72 -31.91 18.37
C ALA A 281 -34.88 -33.11 19.30
N PRO A 282 -36.03 -33.24 20.01
CA PRO A 282 -36.36 -34.48 20.70
C PRO A 282 -36.46 -35.62 19.68
N GLY A 283 -35.79 -36.73 19.95
CA GLY A 283 -35.74 -37.91 19.10
C GLY A 283 -36.27 -39.13 19.85
N VAL A 284 -37.05 -39.96 19.16
CA VAL A 284 -37.48 -41.26 19.69
C VAL A 284 -36.66 -42.33 18.96
N VAL A 285 -35.85 -43.08 19.71
CA VAL A 285 -35.08 -44.20 19.16
C VAL A 285 -35.92 -45.46 19.30
N MET A 286 -36.42 -45.95 18.17
CA MET A 286 -37.14 -47.22 18.13
C MET A 286 -36.14 -48.39 18.08
N PRO A 287 -36.44 -49.53 18.74
CA PRO A 287 -35.57 -50.69 18.72
C PRO A 287 -35.42 -51.24 17.29
N LEU A 288 -34.19 -51.62 16.91
CA LEU A 288 -33.82 -52.05 15.56
C LEU A 288 -34.56 -53.30 15.05
N ASN A 289 -35.20 -54.07 15.93
CA ASN A 289 -35.94 -55.26 15.55
C ASN A 289 -37.13 -55.52 16.50
N PRO A 290 -38.39 -55.47 16.01
CA PRO A 290 -39.58 -55.71 16.83
C PRO A 290 -39.62 -57.10 17.48
N ASN A 291 -38.95 -58.10 16.86
CA ASN A 291 -39.01 -59.49 17.31
C ASN A 291 -38.15 -59.79 18.55
N PHE A 292 -37.24 -58.88 18.93
CA PHE A 292 -36.41 -58.99 20.14
C PHE A 292 -36.83 -58.01 21.25
N ALA A 293 -37.93 -57.27 21.07
CA ALA A 293 -38.37 -56.21 21.97
C ALA A 293 -39.71 -56.57 22.66
N TYR A 294 -39.72 -57.62 23.47
CA TYR A 294 -40.83 -57.85 24.40
C TYR A 294 -40.70 -56.88 25.59
N ASN A 295 -41.69 -56.00 25.78
CA ASN A 295 -41.79 -55.04 26.90
C ASN A 295 -40.67 -53.99 27.02
N MET A 296 -40.19 -53.42 25.91
CA MET A 296 -39.27 -52.27 25.97
C MET A 296 -40.00 -50.98 25.56
N ASN A 297 -40.07 -50.01 26.49
CA ASN A 297 -40.60 -48.68 26.22
C ASN A 297 -39.63 -47.94 25.25
N PRO A 298 -40.14 -47.11 24.32
CA PRO A 298 -39.30 -46.35 23.42
C PRO A 298 -38.34 -45.43 24.19
N ALA A 299 -37.06 -45.44 23.82
CA ALA A 299 -36.07 -44.55 24.42
C ALA A 299 -36.26 -43.14 23.87
N VAL A 300 -36.61 -42.21 24.75
CA VAL A 300 -36.69 -40.78 24.44
C VAL A 300 -35.31 -40.19 24.66
N GLY A 301 -34.78 -39.52 23.65
CA GLY A 301 -33.48 -38.86 23.70
C GLY A 301 -33.49 -37.57 22.91
N PHE A 302 -32.31 -37.02 22.67
CA PHE A 302 -32.14 -35.84 21.86
C PHE A 302 -31.30 -36.18 20.63
N ARG A 303 -31.73 -35.67 19.48
CA ARG A 303 -30.97 -35.73 18.24
C ARG A 303 -30.26 -34.40 18.05
N LEU A 304 -28.94 -34.47 17.95
CA LEU A 304 -28.10 -33.38 17.48
C LEU A 304 -27.74 -33.67 16.02
N ASN A 305 -28.10 -32.76 15.11
CA ASN A 305 -27.63 -32.81 13.74
C ASN A 305 -26.78 -31.56 13.47
N ILE A 306 -25.51 -31.78 13.16
CA ILE A 306 -24.54 -30.73 12.87
C ILE A 306 -24.26 -30.78 11.38
N LYS A 307 -24.51 -29.68 10.68
CA LYS A 307 -24.13 -29.49 9.28
C LYS A 307 -22.87 -28.61 9.24
N PHE A 308 -21.87 -29.02 8.48
CA PHE A 308 -20.62 -28.30 8.24
C PHE A 308 -20.22 -28.47 6.77
#